data_AF-A0A5B9W254-F1
#
_entry.id   AF-A0A5B9W254-F1
#
_cell.length_a   1.000
_cell.length_b   1.000
_cell.length_c   1.000
_cell.angle_alpha   90.00
_cell.angle_beta   90.00
_cell.angle_gamma   90.00
#
_symmetry.space_group_name_H-M   'P 1'
#
loop_
_entity.id
_entity.type
_entity.pdbx_description
1 polymer ?
#
loop_
_entity_poly.entity_id
_entity_poly.type
_entity_poly.pdbx_seq_one_letter_code
_entity_poly.pdbx_strand_id
1 'polypeptide(L)'
;MKPTHADLAARLRLVRRDLYGDDGASAMADALSLPARTWLNYEAGVVLPAGVLLVFIRCTGADARWLLSGEGHPYAKDPREGC
;
A
#
# COMPACT_ATOMS: atom_id res chain seq x y z
N MET A 1 2.93 19.55 -3.98
CA MET A 1 4.18 18.78 -3.92
C MET A 1 3.91 17.40 -4.48
N LYS A 2 4.76 16.81 -5.34
CA LYS A 2 4.60 15.39 -5.73
C LYS A 2 5.19 14.51 -4.61
N PRO A 3 4.56 13.37 -4.25
CA PRO A 3 5.13 12.47 -3.25
C PRO A 3 6.49 11.94 -3.69
N THR A 4 7.41 11.79 -2.74
CA THR A 4 8.63 11.03 -3.00
C THR A 4 8.32 9.53 -3.02
N HIS A 5 9.21 8.73 -3.61
CA HIS A 5 9.10 7.27 -3.51
C HIS A 5 9.17 6.77 -2.06
N ALA A 6 9.89 7.48 -1.19
CA ALA A 6 9.98 7.16 0.23
C ALA A 6 8.64 7.39 0.96
N ASP A 7 7.91 8.46 0.64
CA ASP A 7 6.60 8.75 1.23
C ASP A 7 5.58 7.67 0.84
N LEU A 8 5.53 7.31 -0.45
CA LEU A 8 4.64 6.27 -0.93
C LEU A 8 4.98 4.92 -0.28
N ALA A 9 6.26 4.56 -0.25
CA ALA A 9 6.76 3.36 0.42
C ALA A 9 6.35 3.27 1.90
N ALA A 10 6.44 4.38 2.64
CA ALA A 10 6.00 4.43 4.03
C ALA A 10 4.50 4.14 4.18
N ARG A 11 3.67 4.68 3.28
CA ARG A 11 2.21 4.47 3.30
C ARG A 11 1.81 3.05 2.90
N LEU A 12 2.51 2.45 1.92
CA LEU A 12 2.33 1.04 1.57
C LEU A 12 2.61 0.13 2.77
N ARG A 13 3.71 0.38 3.50
CA ARG A 13 4.04 -0.34 4.74
C ARG A 13 2.98 -0.17 5.82
N LEU A 14 2.41 1.03 5.95
CA LEU A 14 1.34 1.29 6.92
C LEU A 14 0.11 0.43 6.64
N VAL A 15 -0.41 0.47 5.42
CA VAL A 15 -1.56 -0.35 5.00
C VAL A 15 -1.26 -1.84 5.14
N ARG A 16 -0.07 -2.28 4.73
CA ARG A 16 0.32 -3.69 4.89
C ARG A 16 0.29 -4.13 6.36
N ARG A 17 0.90 -3.36 7.25
CA ARG A 17 0.96 -3.70 8.68
C ARG A 17 -0.42 -3.70 9.33
N ASP A 18 -1.28 -2.78 8.94
CA ASP A 18 -2.66 -2.73 9.41
C ASP A 18 -3.44 -4.00 9.03
N LEU A 19 -3.28 -4.50 7.81
CA LEU A 19 -4.02 -5.66 7.31
C LEU A 19 -3.38 -7.03 7.64
N TYR A 20 -2.04 -7.10 7.69
CA TYR A 20 -1.30 -8.38 7.77
C TYR A 20 -0.32 -8.45 8.96
N GLY A 21 -0.25 -7.42 9.81
CA GLY A 21 0.70 -7.34 10.93
C GLY A 21 2.14 -7.05 10.51
N ASP A 22 3.05 -6.96 11.48
CA ASP A 22 4.44 -6.57 11.25
C ASP A 22 5.19 -7.52 10.30
N ASP A 23 4.98 -8.83 10.46
CA ASP A 23 5.60 -9.89 9.65
C ASP A 23 4.85 -10.22 8.34
N GLY A 24 3.80 -9.45 8.03
CA GLY A 24 2.91 -9.67 6.87
C GLY A 24 3.50 -9.40 5.48
N ALA A 25 4.83 -9.26 5.34
CA ALA A 25 5.48 -8.96 4.06
C ALA A 25 5.30 -10.07 3.02
N SER A 26 5.41 -11.35 3.44
CA SER A 26 5.19 -12.48 2.54
C SER A 26 3.73 -12.56 2.08
N ALA A 27 2.78 -12.40 3.01
CA ALA A 27 1.36 -12.46 2.69
C ALA A 27 0.93 -11.39 1.68
N MET A 28 1.48 -10.17 1.80
CA MET A 28 1.25 -9.11 0.81
C MET A 28 1.86 -9.46 -0.55
N ALA A 29 3.08 -9.98 -0.58
CA ALA A 29 3.72 -10.38 -1.83
C ALA A 29 2.90 -11.47 -2.56
N ASP A 30 2.40 -12.46 -1.81
CA ASP A 30 1.53 -13.52 -2.32
C ASP A 30 0.21 -12.95 -2.86
N ALA A 31 -0.42 -12.01 -2.14
CA ALA A 31 -1.66 -11.35 -2.56
C ALA A 31 -1.50 -10.52 -3.85
N LEU A 32 -0.29 -10.05 -4.14
CA LEU A 32 0.06 -9.32 -5.36
C LEU A 32 0.62 -10.23 -6.47
N SER A 33 0.77 -11.53 -6.20
CA SER A 33 1.44 -12.48 -7.09
C SER A 33 2.86 -12.04 -7.47
N LEU A 34 3.66 -11.60 -6.49
CA LEU A 34 5.03 -11.11 -6.66
C LEU A 34 6.01 -11.88 -5.78
N PRO A 35 7.30 -11.97 -6.17
CA PRO A 35 8.34 -12.44 -5.26
C PRO A 35 8.45 -11.54 -4.02
N ALA A 36 8.63 -12.13 -2.83
CA ALA A 36 8.75 -11.38 -1.57
C ALA A 36 9.83 -10.27 -1.63
N ARG A 37 10.97 -10.55 -2.26
CA ARG A 37 12.04 -9.55 -2.44
C ARG A 37 11.59 -8.35 -3.27
N THR A 38 10.75 -8.57 -4.27
CA THR A 38 10.19 -7.49 -5.11
C THR A 38 9.29 -6.57 -4.27
N TRP A 39 8.44 -7.15 -3.42
CA TRP A 39 7.63 -6.37 -2.48
C TRP A 39 8.49 -5.56 -1.50
N LEU A 40 9.51 -6.18 -0.90
CA LEU A 40 10.43 -5.50 0.02
C LEU A 40 11.17 -4.32 -0.64
N ASN A 41 11.51 -4.42 -1.93
CA ASN A 41 12.09 -3.31 -2.68
C ASN A 41 11.13 -2.12 -2.78
N TYR A 42 9.85 -2.36 -3.04
CA TYR A 42 8.85 -1.30 -3.10
C TYR A 42 8.62 -0.65 -1.75
N GLU A 43 8.56 -1.45 -0.68
CA GLU A 43 8.56 -0.91 0.67
C GLU A 43 9.84 -0.13 0.96
N ALA A 44 11.00 -0.47 0.39
CA ALA A 44 12.23 0.31 0.52
C ALA A 44 12.29 1.60 -0.31
N GLY A 45 11.25 1.94 -1.08
CA GLY A 45 11.22 3.16 -1.90
C GLY A 45 11.78 3.00 -3.31
N VAL A 46 11.95 1.76 -3.80
CA VAL A 46 12.16 1.51 -5.22
C VAL A 46 10.90 1.90 -6.00
N VAL A 47 11.09 2.39 -7.23
CA VAL A 47 10.00 2.77 -8.13
C VAL A 47 8.97 1.65 -8.23
N LEU A 48 7.75 1.95 -7.78
CA LEU A 48 6.60 1.06 -7.86
C LEU A 48 5.94 1.18 -9.24
N PRO A 49 5.83 0.09 -10.04
CA PRO A 49 5.08 0.12 -11.28
C PRO A 49 3.60 0.42 -11.04
N ALA A 50 2.98 1.25 -11.89
CA ALA A 50 1.58 1.65 -11.73
C ALA A 50 0.61 0.46 -11.67
N GLY A 51 0.86 -0.60 -12.45
CA GLY A 51 0.04 -1.82 -12.41
C GLY A 51 0.05 -2.51 -11.04
N VAL A 52 1.21 -2.55 -10.36
CA VAL A 52 1.31 -3.11 -9.01
C VAL A 52 0.52 -2.25 -8.00
N LEU A 53 0.60 -0.92 -8.13
CA LEU A 53 -0.18 0.00 -7.30
C LEU A 53 -1.69 -0.21 -7.45
N LEU A 54 -2.18 -0.42 -8.68
CA LEU A 54 -3.60 -0.67 -8.94
C LEU A 54 -4.07 -1.99 -8.33
N VAL A 55 -3.27 -3.07 -8.44
CA VAL A 55 -3.58 -4.35 -7.80
C VAL A 55 -3.54 -4.22 -6.28
N PHE A 56 -2.56 -3.50 -5.74
CA PHE A 56 -2.47 -3.20 -4.31
C PHE A 56 -3.73 -2.49 -3.79
N ILE A 57 -4.16 -1.40 -4.44
CA ILE A 57 -5.38 -0.67 -4.09
C ILE A 57 -6.59 -1.60 -4.10
N ARG A 58 -6.73 -2.43 -5.14
CA ARG A 58 -7.83 -3.39 -5.24
C ARG A 58 -7.81 -4.44 -4.11
N CYS A 59 -6.65 -4.98 -3.75
CA CYS A 59 -6.53 -6.02 -2.72
C CYS A 59 -6.68 -5.49 -1.29
N THR A 60 -6.37 -4.22 -1.06
CA THR A 60 -6.33 -3.62 0.29
C THR A 60 -7.48 -2.66 0.57
N GLY A 61 -8.15 -2.16 -0.45
CA GLY A 61 -9.13 -1.07 -0.32
C GLY A 61 -8.49 0.29 -0.01
N ALA A 62 -7.16 0.41 -0.12
CA ALA A 62 -6.44 1.65 0.16
C ALA A 62 -6.86 2.77 -0.80
N ASP A 63 -6.98 3.99 -0.28
CA ASP A 63 -7.34 5.15 -1.08
C ASP A 63 -6.14 5.68 -1.89
N ALA A 64 -6.34 5.85 -3.20
CA ALA A 64 -5.29 6.29 -4.10
C ALA A 64 -4.82 7.73 -3.82
N ARG A 65 -5.74 8.62 -3.43
CA ARG A 65 -5.40 10.00 -3.10
C ARG A 65 -4.56 10.04 -1.83
N TRP A 66 -4.94 9.29 -0.80
CA TRP A 66 -4.17 9.19 0.44
C TRP A 66 -2.80 8.56 0.20
N LEU A 67 -2.69 7.49 -0.59
CA LEU A 67 -1.39 6.89 -0.93
C LEU A 67 -0.45 7.90 -1.59
N LEU A 68 -0.96 8.77 -2.48
CA LEU A 68 -0.16 9.75 -3.21
C LEU A 68 0.07 11.05 -2.43
N SER A 69 -0.87 11.53 -1.64
CA SER A 69 -0.76 12.84 -0.98
C SER A 69 -0.51 12.75 0.52
N GLY A 70 -1.00 11.69 1.17
CA GLY A 70 -1.10 11.56 2.63
C GLY A 70 -2.29 12.30 3.22
N GLU A 71 -3.09 12.97 2.39
CA GLU A 71 -4.30 13.69 2.82
C GLU A 71 -5.51 12.77 2.82
N GLY A 72 -6.40 12.93 3.80
CA GLY A 72 -7.63 12.14 3.94
C GLY A 72 -7.42 10.84 4.70
N HIS A 73 -8.25 9.83 4.40
CA HIS A 73 -8.27 8.55 5.10
C HIS A 73 -7.52 7.46 4.32
N PRO A 74 -6.80 6.52 4.98
CA PRO A 74 -6.04 5.47 4.30
C PRO A 74 -6.86 4.53 3.41
N TYR A 75 -8.15 4.43 3.69
CA TYR A 75 -9.09 3.54 3.01
C TYR A 75 -10.24 4.35 2.40
N ALA A 76 -10.69 3.95 1.21
CA ALA A 76 -11.70 4.67 0.43
C ALA A 76 -13.12 4.68 1.07
N LYS A 77 -13.33 3.86 2.11
CA LYS A 77 -14.47 3.92 3.02
C LYS A 77 -13.94 3.98 4.45
N ASP A 78 -14.45 4.88 5.29
CA ASP A 78 -14.32 4.71 6.73
C ASP A 78 -15.08 3.41 7.08
N PRO A 79 -14.44 2.38 7.66
CA PRO A 79 -15.12 1.16 8.09
C PRO A 79 -16.30 1.41 9.06
N ARG A 80 -16.41 2.63 9.60
CA ARG A 80 -17.46 3.07 10.54
C ARG A 80 -18.57 3.90 9.89
N GLU A 81 -18.41 4.35 8.63
CA GLU A 81 -19.46 5.06 7.89
C GLU A 81 -20.12 4.09 6.90
N GLY A 82 -20.98 3.25 7.44
CA GLY A 82 -21.70 2.20 6.72
C GLY A 82 -22.73 1.50 7.60
N CYS A 83 -23.56 2.29 8.30
CA CYS A 83 -24.83 1.87 8.89
C CYS A 83 -25.90 2.89 8.50
#